data_AF-A0A8J6Z2C9-F1
#
_entry.id   AF-A0A8J6Z2C9-F1
#
_cell.length_a   1.000
_cell.length_b   1.000
_cell.length_c   1.000
_cell.angle_alpha   90.00
_cell.angle_beta   90.00
_cell.angle_gamma   90.00
#
_symmetry.space_group_name_H-M   'P 1'
#
loop_
_entity.id
_entity.type
_entity.pdbx_description
1 polymer ?
#
loop_
_entity_poly.entity_id
_entity_poly.type
_entity_poly.pdbx_seq_one_letter_code
_entity_poly.pdbx_strand_id
1 'polypeptide(L)'
;MATREENLNKINAELEAMSDEELSMVAGGTKYEMANDSRFLNSLNGSCDRYGEWRVLFEENLEEIKEAWKTVGIVAHLWDGANKNEYYLDGKQITQEEARQHAMKVTGHYMTEKDWKW
;
A
#
# COMPACT_ATOMS: atom_id res chain seq x y z
N MET A 1 -3.28 18.35 -38.64
CA MET A 1 -4.04 17.20 -38.08
C MET A 1 -3.11 16.01 -38.10
N ALA A 2 -2.81 15.41 -36.96
CA ALA A 2 -1.95 14.22 -36.91
C ALA A 2 -2.64 13.07 -37.63
N THR A 3 -1.85 12.28 -38.36
CA THR A 3 -2.34 11.10 -39.08
C THR A 3 -2.73 10.00 -38.09
N ARG A 4 -3.59 9.07 -38.53
CA ARG A 4 -4.03 7.93 -37.69
C ARG A 4 -2.85 7.10 -37.18
N GLU A 5 -1.79 7.00 -37.98
CA GLU A 5 -0.58 6.25 -37.67
C GLU A 5 0.30 6.98 -36.64
N GLU A 6 0.43 8.31 -36.76
CA GLU A 6 1.11 9.13 -35.73
C GLU A 6 0.39 9.09 -34.38
N ASN A 7 -0.95 9.04 -34.38
CA ASN A 7 -1.72 8.89 -33.13
C ASN A 7 -1.51 7.50 -32.50
N LEU A 8 -1.46 6.44 -33.29
CA LEU A 8 -1.20 5.08 -32.81
C LEU A 8 0.22 4.96 -32.23
N ASN A 9 1.21 5.57 -32.88
CA ASN A 9 2.59 5.54 -32.40
C ASN A 9 2.78 6.35 -31.12
N LYS A 10 2.06 7.47 -30.94
CA LYS A 10 2.06 8.21 -29.67
C LYS A 10 1.43 7.40 -28.54
N ILE A 11 0.29 6.76 -28.79
CA ILE A 11 -0.38 5.91 -27.80
C ILE A 11 0.52 4.74 -27.39
N ASN A 12 1.18 4.08 -28.35
CA ASN A 12 2.08 2.98 -28.06
C ASN A 12 3.35 3.45 -27.32
N ALA A 13 3.89 4.62 -27.67
CA ALA A 13 5.03 5.20 -26.95
C ALA A 13 4.66 5.65 -25.53
N GLU A 14 3.43 6.14 -25.31
CA GLU A 14 2.91 6.45 -23.97
C GLU A 14 2.70 5.17 -23.14
N LEU A 15 2.21 4.09 -23.74
CA LEU A 15 2.06 2.79 -23.09
C LEU A 15 3.39 2.12 -22.75
N GLU A 16 4.40 2.22 -23.62
CA GLU A 16 5.76 1.76 -23.35
C GLU A 16 6.51 2.66 -22.35
N ALA A 17 6.07 3.92 -22.19
CA ALA A 17 6.60 4.86 -21.22
C ALA A 17 5.91 4.77 -19.85
N MET A 18 4.82 4.02 -19.71
CA MET A 18 4.22 3.74 -18.40
C MET A 18 5.20 2.90 -17.59
N SER A 19 5.64 3.43 -16.44
CA SER A 19 6.62 2.74 -15.60
C SER A 19 6.01 1.49 -14.95
N ASP A 20 6.85 0.55 -14.51
CA ASP A 20 6.41 -0.61 -13.72
C ASP A 20 5.57 -0.19 -12.49
N GLU A 21 5.77 1.03 -11.98
CA GLU A 21 4.95 1.65 -10.94
C GLU A 21 3.51 1.92 -11.40
N GLU A 22 3.31 2.47 -12.60
CA GLU A 22 1.97 2.71 -13.15
C GLU A 22 1.27 1.41 -13.55
N LEU A 23 2.03 0.41 -14.02
CA LEU A 23 1.52 -0.94 -14.24
C LEU A 23 1.14 -1.64 -12.92
N SER A 24 1.89 -1.43 -11.83
CA SER A 24 1.57 -1.94 -10.49
C SER A 24 0.33 -1.25 -9.88
N MET A 25 0.11 0.04 -10.19
CA MET A 25 -1.11 0.75 -9.82
C MET A 25 -2.35 0.18 -10.52
N VAL A 26 -2.21 -0.31 -11.77
CA VAL A 26 -3.30 -0.93 -12.54
C VAL A 26 -3.51 -2.40 -12.14
N ALA A 27 -2.46 -3.12 -11.75
CA ALA A 27 -2.52 -4.56 -11.45
C ALA A 27 -2.74 -4.90 -9.95
N GLY A 28 -2.49 -3.98 -9.01
CA GLY A 28 -2.61 -4.25 -7.56
C GLY A 28 -2.92 -3.06 -6.66
N GLY A 29 -2.59 -1.82 -7.05
CA GLY A 29 -3.01 -0.58 -6.39
C GLY A 29 -2.75 -0.48 -4.87
N THR A 30 -3.38 0.50 -4.23
CA THR A 30 -3.38 0.67 -2.76
C THR A 30 -3.97 -0.52 -2.01
N LYS A 31 -4.77 -1.33 -2.69
CA LYS A 31 -5.43 -2.52 -2.11
C LYS A 31 -4.41 -3.62 -1.82
N TYR A 32 -3.42 -3.79 -2.69
CA TYR A 32 -2.28 -4.66 -2.44
C TYR A 32 -1.47 -4.19 -1.23
N GLU A 33 -1.17 -2.89 -1.17
CA GLU A 33 -0.45 -2.28 -0.05
C GLU A 33 -1.20 -2.46 1.28
N MET A 34 -2.51 -2.21 1.29
CA MET A 34 -3.38 -2.40 2.46
C MET A 34 -3.47 -3.86 2.89
N ALA A 35 -3.57 -4.80 1.95
CA ALA A 35 -3.53 -6.23 2.28
C ALA A 35 -2.19 -6.61 2.93
N ASN A 36 -1.07 -6.10 2.41
CA ASN A 36 0.24 -6.32 3.02
C ASN A 36 0.34 -5.69 4.41
N ASP A 37 -0.20 -4.49 4.60
CA ASP A 37 -0.18 -3.85 5.92
C ASP A 37 -1.00 -4.61 6.95
N SER A 38 -2.18 -5.12 6.56
CA SER A 38 -2.95 -5.98 7.45
C SER A 38 -2.19 -7.23 7.87
N ARG A 39 -1.46 -7.86 6.94
CA ARG A 39 -0.60 -9.03 7.23
C ARG A 39 0.55 -8.68 8.14
N PHE A 40 1.24 -7.59 7.84
CA PHE A 40 2.34 -7.09 8.65
C PHE A 40 1.88 -6.78 10.08
N LEU A 41 0.81 -6.00 10.25
CA LEU A 41 0.29 -5.59 11.55
C LEU A 41 -0.29 -6.77 12.34
N ASN A 42 -1.01 -7.67 11.67
CA ASN A 42 -1.47 -8.91 12.29
C ASN A 42 -0.30 -9.75 12.83
N SER A 43 0.73 -9.99 12.01
CA SER A 43 1.93 -10.72 12.45
C SER A 43 2.74 -9.98 13.52
N LEU A 44 2.76 -8.64 13.48
CA LEU A 44 3.56 -7.82 14.40
C LEU A 44 2.98 -7.82 15.81
N ASN A 45 1.67 -7.60 15.93
CA ASN A 45 1.02 -7.42 17.24
C ASN A 45 -0.45 -7.85 17.28
N GLY A 46 -1.01 -8.40 16.20
CA GLY A 46 -2.40 -8.86 16.17
C GLY A 46 -3.44 -7.73 16.24
N SER A 47 -3.07 -6.49 15.91
CA SER A 47 -3.95 -5.31 16.04
C SER A 47 -5.07 -5.22 15.01
N CYS A 48 -5.01 -6.01 13.94
CA CYS A 48 -6.08 -6.21 12.98
C CYS A 48 -6.05 -7.63 12.44
N ASP A 49 -7.13 -8.04 11.79
CA ASP A 49 -7.22 -9.30 11.07
C ASP A 49 -6.34 -9.32 9.81
N ARG A 50 -6.08 -10.52 9.30
CA ARG A 50 -5.28 -10.70 8.08
C ARG A 50 -6.16 -10.64 6.85
N TYR A 51 -5.93 -9.65 5.99
CA TYR A 51 -6.74 -9.43 4.79
C TYR A 51 -6.03 -9.86 3.50
N GLY A 52 -6.80 -10.53 2.63
CA GLY A 52 -6.43 -10.72 1.23
C GLY A 52 -6.86 -9.51 0.40
N GLU A 53 -6.22 -9.32 -0.75
CA GLU A 53 -6.53 -8.22 -1.68
C GLU A 53 -8.03 -8.13 -2.02
N TRP A 54 -8.66 -9.29 -2.25
CA TRP A 54 -10.11 -9.38 -2.50
C TRP A 54 -10.97 -8.91 -1.33
N ARG A 55 -10.55 -9.19 -0.09
CA ARG A 55 -11.29 -8.78 1.10
C ARG A 55 -11.15 -7.27 1.31
N VAL A 56 -9.95 -6.71 1.10
CA VAL A 56 -9.73 -5.26 1.10
C VAL A 56 -10.48 -4.55 -0.04
N LEU A 57 -10.67 -5.21 -1.18
CA LEU A 57 -11.36 -4.65 -2.34
C LEU A 57 -12.88 -4.46 -2.11
N PHE A 58 -13.52 -5.37 -1.37
CA PHE A 58 -14.98 -5.43 -1.27
C PHE A 58 -15.54 -5.13 0.11
N GLU A 59 -14.71 -5.09 1.15
CA GLU A 59 -15.12 -4.80 2.52
C GLU A 59 -14.51 -3.47 3.02
N GLU A 60 -15.21 -2.80 3.94
CA GLU A 60 -14.77 -1.54 4.57
C GLU A 60 -13.73 -1.77 5.68
N ASN A 61 -12.71 -2.59 5.44
CA ASN A 61 -11.66 -2.91 6.44
C ASN A 61 -10.59 -1.81 6.57
N LEU A 62 -10.71 -0.73 5.80
CA LEU A 62 -9.82 0.43 5.80
C LEU A 62 -9.63 1.02 7.20
N GLU A 63 -10.72 1.16 7.95
CA GLU A 63 -10.66 1.83 9.25
C GLU A 63 -9.90 0.98 10.27
N GLU A 64 -10.08 -0.34 10.24
CA GLU A 64 -9.34 -1.24 11.14
C GLU A 64 -7.84 -1.21 10.89
N ILE A 65 -7.41 -1.18 9.62
CA ILE A 65 -5.99 -1.07 9.27
C ILE A 65 -5.43 0.29 9.74
N LYS A 66 -6.20 1.38 9.63
CA LYS A 66 -5.79 2.69 10.18
C LYS A 66 -5.66 2.67 11.70
N GLU A 67 -6.62 2.07 12.39
CA GLU A 67 -6.57 1.92 13.85
C GLU A 67 -5.38 1.06 14.28
N ALA A 68 -5.08 -0.01 13.54
CA ALA A 68 -3.91 -0.86 13.76
C ALA A 68 -2.60 -0.07 13.62
N TRP A 69 -2.45 0.78 12.60
CA TRP A 69 -1.30 1.69 12.47
C TRP A 69 -1.19 2.69 13.63
N LYS A 70 -2.31 3.20 14.16
CA LYS A 70 -2.30 4.11 15.33
C LYS A 70 -1.74 3.43 16.58
N THR A 71 -1.93 2.11 16.74
CA THR A 71 -1.37 1.37 17.90
C THR A 71 0.15 1.43 17.99
N VAL A 72 0.83 1.69 16.87
CA VAL A 72 2.29 1.83 16.76
C VAL A 72 2.72 3.26 16.48
N GLY A 73 1.83 4.25 16.70
CA GLY A 73 2.15 5.67 16.58
C GLY A 73 2.16 6.22 15.15
N ILE A 74 1.63 5.47 14.18
CA ILE A 74 1.56 5.90 12.77
C ILE A 74 0.14 6.35 12.44
N VAL A 75 0.01 7.52 11.83
CA VAL A 75 -1.24 7.96 11.20
C VAL A 75 -1.20 7.55 9.74
N ALA A 76 -2.10 6.66 9.34
CA ALA A 76 -2.22 6.20 7.96
C ALA A 76 -3.47 6.81 7.28
N HIS A 77 -3.28 7.39 6.10
CA HIS A 77 -4.37 7.76 5.20
C HIS A 77 -4.42 6.75 4.06
N LEU A 78 -5.44 5.89 4.12
CA LEU A 78 -5.62 4.80 3.18
C LEU A 78 -6.75 5.13 2.20
N TRP A 79 -6.54 4.79 0.93
CA TRP A 79 -7.47 5.11 -0.16
C TRP A 79 -7.87 3.84 -0.93
N ASP A 80 -9.15 3.74 -1.32
CA ASP A 80 -9.72 2.61 -2.05
C ASP A 80 -9.61 2.73 -3.59
N GLY A 81 -8.94 3.80 -4.06
CA GLY A 81 -8.83 4.18 -5.47
C GLY A 81 -7.39 4.38 -5.96
N ALA A 82 -7.20 5.33 -6.88
CA ALA A 82 -5.90 5.56 -7.55
C ALA A 82 -4.88 6.36 -6.73
N ASN A 83 -5.28 6.91 -5.58
CA ASN A 83 -4.38 7.68 -4.71
C ASN A 83 -3.49 6.73 -3.93
N LYS A 84 -2.19 7.02 -3.79
CA LYS A 84 -1.28 6.23 -2.95
C LYS A 84 -1.63 6.37 -1.46
N ASN A 85 -1.37 5.33 -0.68
CA ASN A 85 -1.49 5.39 0.78
C ASN A 85 -0.41 6.32 1.36
N GLU A 86 -0.75 7.05 2.41
CA GLU A 86 0.15 7.99 3.07
C GLU A 86 0.34 7.65 4.54
N TYR A 87 1.56 7.80 5.05
CA TYR A 87 1.93 7.46 6.42
C TYR A 87 2.62 8.65 7.06
N TYR A 88 2.27 8.91 8.32
CA TYR A 88 2.82 10.03 9.07
C TYR A 88 3.28 9.57 10.43
N LEU A 89 4.50 9.99 10.79
CA LEU A 89 5.08 9.85 12.13
C LEU A 89 5.34 11.24 12.68
N ASP A 90 4.77 11.57 13.84
CA ASP A 90 4.87 12.89 14.47
C ASP A 90 4.51 14.05 13.50
N GLY A 91 3.52 13.82 12.63
CA GLY A 91 3.06 14.79 11.62
C GLY A 91 3.96 14.93 10.39
N LYS A 92 5.11 14.23 10.32
CA LYS A 92 5.97 14.18 9.13
C LYS A 92 5.56 13.00 8.25
N GLN A 93 5.33 13.26 6.97
CA GLN A 93 5.09 12.19 5.99
C GLN A 93 6.34 11.33 5.84
N ILE A 94 6.14 10.02 5.88
CA ILE A 94 7.17 8.99 5.71
C ILE A 94 6.69 7.94 4.70
N THR A 95 7.61 7.11 4.25
CA THR A 95 7.29 5.96 3.40
C THR A 95 6.64 4.83 4.21
N GLN A 96 5.94 3.93 3.53
CA GLN A 96 5.38 2.73 4.16
C GLN A 96 6.46 1.87 4.84
N GLU A 97 7.62 1.75 4.23
CA GLU A 97 8.73 0.97 4.79
C GLU A 97 9.27 1.61 6.07
N GLU A 98 9.45 2.94 6.10
CA GLU A 98 9.81 3.66 7.32
C GLU A 98 8.77 3.47 8.44
N ALA A 99 7.47 3.44 8.09
CA ALA A 99 6.40 3.16 9.04
C ALA A 99 6.51 1.74 9.62
N ARG A 100 6.80 0.73 8.80
CA ARG A 100 7.03 -0.66 9.25
C ARG A 100 8.25 -0.76 10.16
N GLN A 101 9.36 -0.15 9.78
CA GLN A 101 10.58 -0.14 10.61
C GLN A 101 10.34 0.54 11.96
N HIS A 102 9.58 1.65 11.98
CA HIS A 102 9.15 2.29 13.21
C HIS A 102 8.29 1.36 14.07
N ALA A 103 7.28 0.72 13.47
CA ALA A 103 6.40 -0.21 14.17
C ALA A 103 7.16 -1.37 14.82
N MET A 104 8.09 -2.00 14.08
CA MET A 104 8.97 -3.05 14.61
C MET A 104 9.84 -2.55 15.77
N LYS A 105 10.35 -1.31 15.69
CA LYS A 105 11.13 -0.69 16.76
C LYS A 105 10.29 -0.44 18.01
N VAL A 106 9.06 0.02 17.87
CA VAL A 106 8.13 0.30 18.98
C VAL A 106 7.73 -0.99 19.70
N THR A 107 7.44 -2.06 18.95
CA THR A 107 7.01 -3.33 19.52
C THR A 107 8.17 -4.22 19.95
N GLY A 108 9.40 -3.95 19.50
CA GLY A 108 10.57 -4.80 19.75
C GLY A 108 10.57 -6.11 18.94
N HIS A 109 9.69 -6.25 17.96
CA HIS A 109 9.55 -7.44 17.13
C HIS A 109 10.04 -7.16 15.71
N TYR A 110 11.22 -7.67 15.38
CA TYR A 110 11.83 -7.52 14.06
C TYR A 110 11.43 -8.68 13.15
N MET A 111 10.92 -8.34 11.97
CA MET A 111 10.40 -9.30 11.00
C MET A 111 10.90 -8.95 9.60
N THR A 112 11.23 -9.98 8.84
CA THR A 112 11.45 -9.89 7.39
C THR A 112 10.14 -10.06 6.63
N GLU A 113 10.10 -9.71 5.35
CA GLU A 113 8.91 -9.91 4.51
C GLU A 113 8.39 -11.36 4.55
N LYS A 114 9.28 -12.35 4.63
CA LYS A 114 8.91 -13.77 4.69
C LYS A 114 8.16 -14.15 5.96
N ASP A 115 8.36 -13.41 7.04
CA ASP A 115 7.76 -13.71 8.34
C ASP A 115 6.28 -13.30 8.39
N TRP A 116 5.86 -12.33 7.57
CA TRP A 116 4.49 -11.82 7.55
C TRP A 116 3.75 -12.03 6.22
N LYS A 117 4.46 -12.27 5.11
CA LYS A 117 3.89 -12.45 3.76
C LYS A 117 3.77 -13.92 3.33
N TRP A 118 3.33 -14.79 4.25
CA TRP A 118 2.97 -16.18 3.96
C TRP A 118 1.51 -16.34 3.56
#